data_AF-A0A059LIW0-F1
#
_entry.id   AF-A0A059LIW0-F1
#
_cell.length_a   1.000
_cell.length_b   1.000
_cell.length_c   1.000
_cell.angle_alpha   90.00
_cell.angle_beta   90.00
_cell.angle_gamma   90.00
#
_symmetry.space_group_name_H-M   'P 1'
#
loop_
_entity.id
_entity.type
_entity.pdbx_description
1 polymer ?
#
loop_
_entity_poly.entity_id
_entity_poly.type
_entity_poly.pdbx_seq_one_letter_code
_entity_poly.pdbx_strand_id
1 'polypeptide(L)'
;MACRVDHPAALKILLHAAKYPVTGVNGFLIGRIENGGSEAGVKVQVTDVLPVLHNYVTLTPMLEAALPQALQHASSCGQQVVGYYQANERLEDRELGAVGRKIAEKVHSLSKGSVGLVLDAQALKSYLKYAETNPQAAPETPLFQAWSCDARGQATAPALAALADSPRLYGALVEATTAGVHRRLVDFEDHLQDISLDWLNPALLP
;
A
#
# COMPACT_ATOMS: atom_id res chain seq x y z
N MET A 1 -1.18 -19.05 -2.52
CA MET A 1 -0.85 -17.81 -1.81
C MET A 1 -2.13 -17.10 -1.40
N ALA A 2 -2.23 -16.66 -0.15
CA ALA A 2 -3.33 -15.84 0.35
C ALA A 2 -2.77 -14.54 0.94
N CYS A 3 -3.33 -13.39 0.57
CA CYS A 3 -2.92 -12.08 1.10
C CYS A 3 -4.11 -11.46 1.86
N ARG A 4 -3.84 -11.04 3.10
CA ARG A 4 -4.77 -10.34 3.99
C ARG A 4 -4.17 -8.98 4.34
N VAL A 5 -4.93 -7.91 4.13
CA VAL A 5 -4.51 -6.53 4.46
C VAL A 5 -5.35 -6.00 5.59
N ASP A 6 -4.77 -5.80 6.77
CA ASP A 6 -5.51 -5.31 7.92
C ASP A 6 -6.05 -3.90 7.70
N HIS A 7 -7.16 -3.60 8.38
CA HIS A 7 -7.89 -2.34 8.25
C HIS A 7 -7.00 -1.08 8.33
N PRO A 8 -6.11 -0.89 9.34
CA PRO A 8 -5.26 0.31 9.41
C PRO A 8 -4.29 0.41 8.23
N ALA A 9 -3.72 -0.71 7.78
CA ALA A 9 -2.83 -0.74 6.62
C ALA A 9 -3.55 -0.29 5.35
N ALA A 10 -4.73 -0.86 5.08
CA ALA A 10 -5.54 -0.48 3.92
C ALA A 10 -5.95 1.00 3.98
N LEU A 11 -6.37 1.48 5.16
CA LEU A 11 -6.77 2.87 5.36
C LEU A 11 -5.59 3.84 5.13
N LYS A 12 -4.39 3.56 5.64
CA LYS A 12 -3.20 4.38 5.38
C LYS A 12 -2.87 4.47 3.89
N ILE A 13 -2.95 3.37 3.14
CA ILE A 13 -2.73 3.41 1.66
C ILE A 13 -3.75 4.33 0.99
N LEU A 14 -5.04 4.19 1.34
CA LEU A 14 -6.12 4.99 0.76
C LEU A 14 -5.97 6.49 1.12
N LEU A 15 -5.58 6.79 2.36
CA LEU A 15 -5.32 8.16 2.81
C LEU A 15 -4.12 8.78 2.09
N HIS A 16 -3.07 8.00 1.83
CA HIS A 16 -1.91 8.46 1.08
C HIS A 16 -2.28 8.85 -0.36
N ALA A 17 -3.04 7.99 -1.05
CA ALA A 17 -3.54 8.30 -2.39
C ALA A 17 -4.56 9.47 -2.39
N ALA A 18 -5.38 9.59 -1.34
CA ALA A 18 -6.31 10.71 -1.20
C ALA A 18 -5.60 12.05 -0.92
N LYS A 19 -4.43 12.02 -0.25
CA LYS A 19 -3.57 13.21 -0.07
C LYS A 19 -3.05 13.73 -1.42
N TYR A 20 -2.74 12.82 -2.35
CA TYR A 20 -2.17 13.14 -3.65
C TYR A 20 -3.01 12.61 -4.82
N PRO A 21 -4.19 13.21 -5.10
CA PRO A 21 -5.18 12.65 -6.02
C PRO A 21 -4.82 12.73 -7.51
N VAL A 22 -3.73 13.40 -7.86
CA VAL A 22 -3.31 13.66 -9.25
C VAL A 22 -1.93 13.11 -9.59
N THR A 23 -1.26 12.45 -8.64
CA THR A 23 0.07 11.87 -8.83
C THR A 23 0.07 10.39 -8.47
N GLY A 24 1.09 9.67 -8.92
CA GLY A 24 1.31 8.31 -8.43
C GLY A 24 1.83 8.33 -7.00
N VAL A 25 1.42 7.35 -6.20
CA VAL A 25 1.94 7.15 -4.84
C VAL A 25 2.50 5.73 -4.68
N ASN A 26 3.46 5.54 -3.79
CA ASN A 26 3.95 4.21 -3.48
C ASN A 26 4.39 4.03 -2.02
N GLY A 27 4.74 2.80 -1.65
CA GLY A 27 5.36 2.51 -0.37
C GLY A 27 5.52 1.04 -0.06
N PHE A 28 5.98 0.75 1.16
CA PHE A 28 6.27 -0.61 1.61
C PHE A 28 5.16 -1.16 2.49
N LEU A 29 4.92 -2.46 2.35
CA LEU A 29 3.95 -3.21 3.15
C LEU A 29 4.68 -3.87 4.31
N ILE A 30 4.18 -3.72 5.53
CA ILE A 30 4.75 -4.26 6.77
C ILE A 30 3.82 -5.31 7.34
N GLY A 31 4.39 -6.42 7.80
CA GLY A 31 3.60 -7.48 8.44
C GLY A 31 4.34 -8.79 8.58
N ARG A 32 3.65 -9.91 8.29
CA ARG A 32 4.13 -11.27 8.50
C ARG A 32 3.90 -12.15 7.28
N ILE A 33 4.85 -13.04 7.01
CA ILE A 33 4.73 -14.09 5.99
C ILE A 33 4.80 -15.45 6.70
N GLU A 34 3.77 -16.27 6.53
CA GLU A 34 3.72 -17.65 7.01
C GLU A 34 3.89 -18.61 5.83
N ASN A 35 4.92 -19.45 5.89
CA ASN A 35 5.22 -20.41 4.83
C ASN A 35 4.59 -21.77 5.13
N GLY A 36 3.49 -22.10 4.44
CA GLY A 36 2.78 -23.38 4.59
C GLY A 36 3.42 -24.57 3.85
N GLY A 37 4.75 -24.67 3.77
CA GLY A 37 5.48 -25.79 3.15
C GLY A 37 5.39 -25.92 1.62
N SER A 38 4.55 -25.12 0.94
CA SER A 38 4.41 -25.03 -0.51
C SER A 38 4.03 -23.60 -0.94
N GLU A 39 4.26 -23.21 -2.19
CA GLU A 39 3.89 -21.87 -2.71
C GLU A 39 2.38 -21.58 -2.62
N ALA A 40 1.55 -22.62 -2.71
CA ALA A 40 0.10 -22.51 -2.50
C ALA A 40 -0.25 -22.14 -1.04
N GLY A 41 0.55 -22.57 -0.07
CA GLY A 41 0.36 -22.38 1.37
C GLY A 41 0.95 -21.10 1.95
N VAL A 42 1.60 -20.23 1.14
CA VAL A 42 2.12 -18.94 1.62
C VAL A 42 0.96 -18.03 2.00
N LYS A 43 0.95 -17.55 3.25
CA LYS A 43 -0.01 -16.57 3.76
C LYS A 43 0.73 -15.28 4.12
N VAL A 44 0.27 -14.17 3.58
CA VAL A 44 0.81 -12.84 3.88
C VAL A 44 -0.24 -12.06 4.64
N GLN A 45 0.12 -11.57 5.82
CA GLN A 45 -0.67 -10.61 6.58
C GLN A 45 0.05 -9.28 6.55
N VAL A 46 -0.56 -8.28 5.92
CA VAL A 46 -0.13 -6.88 5.98
C VAL A 46 -0.83 -6.23 7.16
N THR A 47 -0.06 -5.80 8.15
CA THR A 47 -0.58 -5.19 9.39
C THR A 47 -0.43 -3.66 9.37
N ASP A 48 0.59 -3.16 8.68
CA ASP A 48 0.85 -1.74 8.53
C ASP A 48 1.51 -1.43 7.18
N VAL A 49 1.64 -0.15 6.84
CA VAL A 49 2.34 0.32 5.64
C VAL A 49 3.19 1.54 5.95
N LEU A 50 4.22 1.73 5.15
CA LEU A 50 5.07 2.92 5.18
C LEU A 50 4.96 3.66 3.85
N PRO A 51 4.26 4.81 3.82
CA PRO A 51 4.22 5.71 2.68
C PRO A 51 5.61 6.25 2.32
N VAL A 52 5.99 6.19 1.03
CA VAL A 52 7.33 6.60 0.60
C VAL A 52 7.30 7.81 -0.34
N LEU A 53 6.80 7.68 -1.57
CA LEU A 53 6.85 8.75 -2.58
C LEU A 53 5.46 9.14 -3.09
N HIS A 54 5.36 10.38 -3.55
CA HIS A 54 4.15 10.94 -4.15
C HIS A 54 4.36 11.83 -5.39
N ASN A 55 5.58 12.27 -5.74
CA ASN A 55 5.81 13.01 -7.00
C ASN A 55 6.60 12.22 -8.02
N TYR A 56 7.65 11.54 -7.56
CA TYR A 56 8.61 10.90 -8.43
C TYR A 56 8.74 9.41 -8.12
N VAL A 57 7.62 8.69 -8.19
CA VAL A 57 7.53 7.24 -7.88
C VAL A 57 8.49 6.35 -8.68
N THR A 58 9.05 6.87 -9.77
CA THR A 58 10.06 6.19 -10.61
C THR A 58 11.51 6.43 -10.18
N LEU A 59 11.78 7.35 -9.24
CA LEU A 59 13.11 7.61 -8.71
C LEU A 59 13.50 6.53 -7.70
N THR A 60 14.23 5.54 -8.21
CA THR A 60 14.79 4.46 -7.38
C THR A 60 15.68 4.92 -6.22
N PRO A 61 16.47 6.02 -6.29
CA PRO A 61 17.35 6.39 -5.17
C PRO A 61 16.61 6.65 -3.86
N MET A 62 15.43 7.27 -3.92
CA MET A 62 14.66 7.53 -2.70
C MET A 62 14.06 6.25 -2.11
N LEU A 63 13.61 5.32 -2.96
CA LEU A 63 13.14 4.00 -2.52
C LEU A 63 14.27 3.15 -1.95
N GLU A 64 15.47 3.24 -2.52
CA GLU A 64 16.68 2.59 -2.01
C GLU A 64 17.14 3.16 -0.67
N ALA A 65 16.93 4.46 -0.43
CA ALA A 65 17.19 5.09 0.87
C ALA A 65 16.13 4.76 1.93
N ALA A 66 14.86 4.64 1.52
CA ALA A 66 13.75 4.31 2.40
C ALA A 66 13.74 2.83 2.82
N LEU A 67 14.12 1.91 1.92
CA LEU A 67 14.00 0.47 2.15
C LEU A 67 14.81 -0.02 3.37
N PRO A 68 16.08 0.34 3.59
CA PRO A 68 16.82 -0.03 4.80
C PRO A 68 16.15 0.44 6.09
N GLN A 69 15.58 1.65 6.08
CA GLN A 69 14.87 2.21 7.24
C GLN A 69 13.57 1.45 7.51
N ALA A 70 12.81 1.12 6.45
CA ALA A 70 11.62 0.28 6.54
C ALA A 70 11.95 -1.12 7.09
N LEU A 71 13.04 -1.75 6.62
CA LEU A 71 13.52 -3.05 7.10
C LEU A 71 13.89 -2.99 8.58
N GLN A 72 14.64 -1.97 9.00
CA GLN A 72 15.05 -1.78 10.39
C GLN A 72 13.82 -1.54 11.28
N HIS A 73 12.91 -0.66 10.88
CA HIS A 73 11.68 -0.39 11.62
C HIS A 73 10.84 -1.66 11.78
N ALA A 74 10.56 -2.36 10.68
CA ALA A 74 9.81 -3.63 10.71
C ALA A 74 10.45 -4.62 11.68
N SER A 75 11.76 -4.82 11.60
CA SER A 75 12.49 -5.72 12.48
C SER A 75 12.41 -5.30 13.95
N SER A 76 12.45 -3.99 14.25
CA SER A 76 12.34 -3.48 15.62
C SER A 76 10.96 -3.74 16.24
N CYS A 77 9.92 -3.87 15.40
CA CYS A 77 8.56 -4.20 15.79
C CYS A 77 8.26 -5.72 15.74
N GLY A 78 9.27 -6.57 15.48
CA GLY A 78 9.06 -8.01 15.29
C GLY A 78 8.25 -8.36 14.04
N GLN A 79 8.32 -7.51 13.02
CA GLN A 79 7.65 -7.64 11.73
C GLN A 79 8.66 -7.64 10.59
N GLN A 80 8.17 -7.77 9.36
CA GLN A 80 8.99 -7.81 8.16
C GLN A 80 8.38 -6.90 7.08
N VAL A 81 9.22 -6.44 6.15
CA VAL A 81 8.71 -5.87 4.89
C VAL A 81 8.19 -7.02 4.05
N VAL A 82 6.88 -7.06 3.83
CA VAL A 82 6.17 -8.16 3.17
C VAL A 82 5.71 -7.81 1.76
N GLY A 83 6.04 -6.62 1.27
CA GLY A 83 5.62 -6.21 -0.06
C GLY A 83 5.80 -4.74 -0.38
N TYR A 84 5.20 -4.36 -1.50
CA TYR A 84 5.22 -3.01 -2.07
C TYR A 84 3.82 -2.66 -2.56
N TYR A 85 3.40 -1.41 -2.40
CA TYR A 85 2.17 -0.92 -3.01
C TYR A 85 2.43 0.27 -3.93
N GLN A 86 1.54 0.46 -4.89
CA GLN A 86 1.59 1.56 -5.84
C GLN A 86 0.17 1.98 -6.26
N ALA A 87 -0.06 3.28 -6.41
CA ALA A 87 -1.14 3.81 -7.21
C ALA A 87 -0.52 4.54 -8.39
N ASN A 88 -1.02 4.30 -9.60
CA ASN A 88 -0.50 4.94 -10.80
C ASN A 88 -1.10 6.34 -11.00
N GLU A 89 -0.33 7.24 -11.59
CA GLU A 89 -0.79 8.58 -11.98
C GLU A 89 -1.90 8.50 -13.04
N ARG A 90 -1.78 7.52 -13.96
CA ARG A 90 -2.82 7.22 -14.94
C ARG A 90 -3.92 6.41 -14.28
N LEU A 91 -5.10 7.01 -14.19
CA LEU A 91 -6.25 6.45 -13.46
C LEU A 91 -6.70 5.06 -13.98
N GLU A 92 -6.52 4.78 -15.26
CA GLU A 92 -6.89 3.50 -15.89
C GLU A 92 -5.79 2.44 -15.82
N ASP A 93 -4.58 2.82 -15.41
CA ASP A 93 -3.44 1.90 -15.32
C ASP A 93 -3.45 1.17 -13.98
N ARG A 94 -3.70 -0.14 -14.04
CA ARG A 94 -3.79 -1.04 -12.87
C ARG A 94 -2.61 -2.00 -12.78
N GLU A 95 -1.55 -1.76 -13.56
CA GLU A 95 -0.37 -2.60 -13.56
C GLU A 95 0.76 -2.02 -12.72
N LEU A 96 1.64 -2.89 -12.23
CA LEU A 96 2.94 -2.45 -11.75
C LEU A 96 3.78 -1.98 -12.95
N GLY A 97 4.13 -0.69 -12.96
CA GLY A 97 5.10 -0.14 -13.92
C GLY A 97 6.49 -0.79 -13.78
N ALA A 98 7.38 -0.57 -14.76
CA ALA A 98 8.69 -1.22 -14.81
C ALA A 98 9.55 -0.99 -13.55
N VAL A 99 9.50 0.22 -12.96
CA VAL A 99 10.21 0.52 -11.71
C VAL A 99 9.56 -0.21 -10.53
N GLY A 100 8.23 -0.15 -10.41
CA GLY A 100 7.49 -0.87 -9.37
C GLY A 100 7.77 -2.38 -9.39
N ARG A 101 7.88 -3.00 -10.57
CA ARG A 101 8.27 -4.41 -10.72
C ARG A 101 9.66 -4.68 -10.17
N LYS A 102 10.67 -3.86 -10.52
CA LYS A 102 12.05 -4.02 -10.01
C LYS A 102 12.12 -3.89 -8.49
N ILE A 103 11.35 -2.96 -7.92
CA ILE A 103 11.29 -2.77 -6.46
C ILE A 103 10.58 -3.96 -5.79
N ALA A 104 9.48 -4.43 -6.36
CA ALA A 104 8.80 -5.63 -5.88
C ALA A 104 9.71 -6.87 -5.94
N GLU A 105 10.48 -7.05 -7.02
CA GLU A 105 11.51 -8.09 -7.14
C GLU A 105 12.59 -7.96 -6.07
N LYS A 106 13.06 -6.73 -5.81
CA LYS A 106 14.04 -6.48 -4.75
C LYS A 106 13.48 -6.84 -3.38
N VAL A 107 12.24 -6.45 -3.07
CA VAL A 107 11.57 -6.83 -1.82
C VAL A 107 11.40 -8.35 -1.74
N HIS A 108 10.99 -9.01 -2.82
CA HIS A 108 10.86 -10.47 -2.89
C HIS A 108 12.19 -11.21 -2.68
N SER A 109 13.31 -10.62 -3.12
CA SER A 109 14.64 -11.18 -2.88
C SER A 109 15.03 -11.19 -1.40
N LEU A 110 14.48 -10.26 -0.61
CA LEU A 110 14.69 -10.14 0.83
C LEU A 110 13.67 -10.95 1.63
N SER A 111 12.41 -10.92 1.19
CA SER A 111 11.26 -11.56 1.84
C SER A 111 10.55 -12.48 0.85
N LYS A 112 10.92 -13.76 0.85
CA LYS A 112 10.30 -14.77 -0.02
C LYS A 112 8.81 -14.87 0.27
N GLY A 113 8.00 -14.80 -0.78
CA GLY A 113 6.55 -14.76 -0.66
C GLY A 113 5.97 -13.36 -0.44
N SER A 114 6.73 -12.29 -0.74
CA SER A 114 6.19 -10.92 -0.72
C SER A 114 5.09 -10.69 -1.78
N VAL A 115 4.26 -9.67 -1.55
CA VAL A 115 3.17 -9.25 -2.44
C VAL A 115 3.37 -7.84 -2.99
N GLY A 116 2.83 -7.59 -4.18
CA GLY A 116 2.55 -6.27 -4.71
C GLY A 116 1.07 -5.92 -4.53
N LEU A 117 0.75 -4.67 -4.20
CA LEU A 117 -0.62 -4.15 -4.23
C LEU A 117 -0.70 -2.96 -5.19
N VAL A 118 -1.60 -3.00 -6.16
CA VAL A 118 -1.90 -1.86 -7.01
C VAL A 118 -3.26 -1.30 -6.61
N LEU A 119 -3.28 -0.02 -6.24
CA LEU A 119 -4.49 0.72 -5.96
C LEU A 119 -5.08 1.27 -7.26
N ASP A 120 -6.37 1.04 -7.48
CA ASP A 120 -7.14 1.67 -8.54
C ASP A 120 -7.52 3.10 -8.14
N ALA A 121 -6.74 4.06 -8.64
CA ALA A 121 -6.96 5.48 -8.40
C ALA A 121 -8.28 5.99 -8.99
N GLN A 122 -8.74 5.44 -10.13
CA GLN A 122 -10.03 5.80 -10.73
C GLN A 122 -11.19 5.37 -9.82
N ALA A 123 -11.13 4.14 -9.31
CA ALA A 123 -12.15 3.60 -8.42
C ALA A 123 -12.19 4.39 -7.10
N LEU A 124 -11.03 4.70 -6.51
CA LEU A 124 -10.96 5.51 -5.30
C LEU A 124 -11.56 6.92 -5.51
N LYS A 125 -11.17 7.59 -6.60
CA LYS A 125 -11.69 8.93 -6.93
C LYS A 125 -13.21 8.92 -7.12
N SER A 126 -13.71 7.92 -7.86
CA SER A 126 -15.14 7.77 -8.12
C SER A 126 -15.90 7.48 -6.83
N TYR A 127 -15.33 6.63 -5.97
CA TYR A 127 -15.88 6.30 -4.66
C TYR A 127 -15.97 7.52 -3.74
N LEU A 128 -14.89 8.28 -3.56
CA LEU A 128 -14.89 9.46 -2.68
C LEU A 128 -15.94 10.49 -3.12
N LYS A 129 -16.05 10.75 -4.43
CA LYS A 129 -17.09 11.65 -4.97
C LYS A 129 -18.50 11.12 -4.73
N TYR A 130 -18.70 9.81 -4.89
CA TYR A 130 -20.01 9.19 -4.67
C TYR A 130 -20.39 9.22 -3.18
N ALA A 131 -19.43 8.94 -2.29
CA ALA A 131 -19.61 8.88 -0.85
C ALA A 131 -19.99 10.23 -0.22
N GLU A 132 -19.63 11.36 -0.83
CA GLU A 132 -20.11 12.70 -0.43
C GLU A 132 -21.65 12.79 -0.38
N THR A 133 -22.32 12.07 -1.28
CA THR A 133 -23.78 12.01 -1.35
C THR A 133 -24.37 10.71 -0.79
N ASN A 134 -23.54 9.68 -0.62
CA ASN A 134 -23.94 8.35 -0.15
C ASN A 134 -22.91 7.76 0.84
N PRO A 135 -22.83 8.26 2.09
CA PRO A 135 -21.72 7.92 3.02
C PRO A 135 -21.65 6.45 3.44
N GLN A 136 -22.72 5.68 3.26
CA GLN A 136 -22.79 4.26 3.62
C GLN A 136 -22.54 3.31 2.43
N ALA A 137 -22.32 3.85 1.24
CA ALA A 137 -22.09 3.02 0.07
C ALA A 137 -20.71 2.36 0.09
N ALA A 138 -20.65 1.18 -0.50
CA ALA A 138 -19.41 0.52 -0.88
C ALA A 138 -19.03 0.95 -2.32
N PRO A 139 -17.74 0.90 -2.69
CA PRO A 139 -17.33 1.10 -4.08
C PRO A 139 -17.88 -0.01 -4.98
N GLU A 140 -18.17 0.35 -6.23
CA GLU A 140 -18.71 -0.57 -7.24
C GLU A 140 -17.68 -1.60 -7.72
N THR A 141 -16.40 -1.25 -7.65
CA THR A 141 -15.28 -2.10 -8.05
C THR A 141 -14.26 -2.19 -6.92
N PRO A 142 -13.54 -3.33 -6.79
CA PRO A 142 -12.47 -3.45 -5.81
C PRO A 142 -11.44 -2.33 -5.97
N LEU A 143 -11.01 -1.73 -4.86
CA LEU A 143 -10.00 -0.66 -4.90
C LEU A 143 -8.58 -1.20 -5.09
N PHE A 144 -8.34 -2.48 -4.81
CA PHE A 144 -7.00 -3.05 -4.82
C PHE A 144 -6.90 -4.29 -5.70
N GLN A 145 -5.76 -4.42 -6.37
CA GLN A 145 -5.34 -5.60 -7.08
C GLN A 145 -4.02 -6.13 -6.49
N ALA A 146 -3.99 -7.41 -6.11
CA ALA A 146 -2.75 -8.06 -5.69
C ALA A 146 -1.94 -8.59 -6.87
N TRP A 147 -0.63 -8.57 -6.67
CA TRP A 147 0.38 -9.12 -7.54
C TRP A 147 1.33 -9.99 -6.69
N SER A 148 1.81 -11.09 -7.24
CA SER A 148 2.90 -11.88 -6.66
C SER A 148 3.95 -12.15 -7.71
N CYS A 149 5.22 -12.05 -7.32
CA CYS A 149 6.31 -12.56 -8.14
C CYS A 149 6.38 -14.09 -7.95
N ASP A 150 6.28 -14.85 -9.04
CA ASP A 150 6.58 -16.28 -9.02
C ASP A 150 8.10 -16.53 -8.95
N ALA A 151 8.51 -17.80 -8.83
CA ALA A 151 9.92 -18.20 -8.81
C ALA A 151 10.72 -17.80 -10.07
N ARG A 152 10.04 -17.39 -11.15
CA ARG A 152 10.64 -16.92 -12.42
C ARG A 152 10.65 -15.40 -12.53
N GLY A 153 10.22 -14.68 -11.50
CA GLY A 153 10.10 -13.22 -11.49
C GLY A 153 8.91 -12.69 -12.29
N GLN A 154 8.02 -13.56 -12.78
CA GLN A 154 6.82 -13.12 -13.47
C GLN A 154 5.74 -12.76 -12.45
N ALA A 155 5.15 -11.58 -12.66
CA ALA A 155 4.06 -11.09 -11.84
C ALA A 155 2.79 -11.86 -12.21
N THR A 156 2.40 -12.82 -11.39
CA THR A 156 1.08 -13.46 -11.46
C THR A 156 0.13 -12.67 -10.55
N ALA A 157 -1.15 -12.57 -10.92
CA ALA A 157 -2.18 -11.95 -10.08
C ALA A 157 -2.82 -13.04 -9.20
N PRO A 158 -2.34 -13.30 -7.97
CA PRO A 158 -3.03 -14.25 -7.09
C PRO A 158 -4.37 -13.64 -6.69
N ALA A 159 -5.36 -14.49 -6.48
CA ALA A 159 -6.64 -14.06 -5.92
C ALA A 159 -6.40 -13.35 -4.57
N LEU A 160 -6.74 -12.05 -4.50
CA LEU A 160 -6.77 -11.28 -3.26
C LEU A 160 -7.92 -11.83 -2.41
N ALA A 161 -7.64 -12.89 -1.65
CA ALA A 161 -8.69 -13.76 -1.10
C ALA A 161 -9.65 -13.07 -0.12
N ALA A 162 -9.25 -11.99 0.55
CA ALA A 162 -10.13 -11.10 1.31
C ALA A 162 -9.24 -10.06 1.99
N LEU A 163 -9.51 -8.76 1.85
CA LEU A 163 -9.67 -7.87 3.01
C LEU A 163 -9.92 -6.39 2.68
N ALA A 164 -9.73 -5.94 1.43
CA ALA A 164 -9.84 -4.51 1.16
C ALA A 164 -11.29 -3.99 1.00
N ASP A 165 -12.30 -4.87 0.96
CA ASP A 165 -13.70 -4.50 0.67
C ASP A 165 -14.65 -4.62 1.88
N SER A 166 -14.19 -4.34 3.09
CA SER A 166 -15.12 -4.31 4.24
C SER A 166 -15.86 -2.95 4.31
N PRO A 167 -17.20 -2.92 4.51
CA PRO A 167 -17.95 -1.65 4.68
C PRO A 167 -17.40 -0.73 5.77
N ARG A 168 -16.74 -1.29 6.78
CA ARG A 168 -16.07 -0.53 7.84
C ARG A 168 -14.88 0.29 7.33
N LEU A 169 -14.10 -0.24 6.39
CA LEU A 169 -12.99 0.48 5.76
C LEU A 169 -13.48 1.72 5.03
N TYR A 170 -14.57 1.56 4.29
CA TYR A 170 -15.19 2.60 3.50
C TYR A 170 -15.76 3.74 4.35
N GLY A 171 -16.51 3.41 5.40
CA GLY A 171 -16.94 4.42 6.38
C GLY A 171 -15.77 5.16 7.02
N ALA A 172 -14.73 4.43 7.45
CA ALA A 172 -13.54 5.03 8.06
C ALA A 172 -12.76 5.93 7.08
N LEU A 173 -12.68 5.56 5.81
CA LEU A 173 -12.05 6.39 4.77
C LEU A 173 -12.81 7.72 4.59
N VAL A 174 -14.13 7.68 4.48
CA VAL A 174 -14.96 8.89 4.31
C VAL A 174 -14.86 9.79 5.54
N GLU A 175 -14.91 9.21 6.74
CA GLU A 175 -14.75 9.95 7.99
C GLU A 175 -13.36 10.60 8.08
N ALA A 176 -12.31 9.83 7.86
CA ALA A 176 -10.93 10.29 7.93
C ALA A 176 -10.61 11.35 6.86
N THR A 177 -11.16 11.22 5.65
CA THR A 177 -10.97 12.22 4.59
C THR A 177 -11.72 13.51 4.91
N THR A 178 -12.96 13.41 5.39
CA THR A 178 -13.77 14.57 5.81
C THR A 178 -13.13 15.30 6.99
N ALA A 179 -12.57 14.57 7.96
CA ALA A 179 -11.83 15.12 9.09
C ALA A 179 -10.42 15.63 8.73
N GLY A 180 -9.99 15.50 7.46
CA GLY A 180 -8.69 15.99 7.00
C GLY A 180 -7.49 15.15 7.46
N VAL A 181 -7.69 13.91 7.93
CA VAL A 181 -6.62 13.01 8.40
C VAL A 181 -5.59 12.74 7.31
N HIS A 182 -6.04 12.55 6.05
CA HIS A 182 -5.16 12.38 4.89
C HIS A 182 -4.12 13.51 4.74
N ARG A 183 -4.45 14.75 5.13
CA ARG A 183 -3.51 15.89 5.04
C ARG A 183 -2.40 15.84 6.09
N ARG A 184 -2.61 15.10 7.19
CA ARG A 184 -1.63 14.90 8.27
C ARG A 184 -0.73 13.69 8.04
N LEU A 185 -1.05 12.84 7.07
CA LEU A 185 -0.20 11.71 6.70
C LEU A 185 1.13 12.26 6.16
N VAL A 186 2.23 11.75 6.70
CA VAL A 186 3.59 12.10 6.27
C VAL A 186 4.15 10.90 5.52
N ASP A 187 4.64 11.09 4.31
CA ASP A 187 5.43 10.06 3.63
C ASP A 187 6.93 10.33 3.76
N PHE A 188 7.75 9.42 3.22
CA PHE A 188 9.20 9.58 3.27
C PHE A 188 9.69 10.80 2.48
N GLU A 189 9.02 11.15 1.37
CA GLU A 189 9.34 12.34 0.57
C GLU A 189 9.14 13.63 1.38
N ASP A 190 8.05 13.73 2.14
CA ASP A 190 7.79 14.81 3.10
C ASP A 190 8.88 14.87 4.19
N HIS A 191 9.26 13.72 4.75
CA HIS A 191 10.32 13.64 5.77
C HIS A 191 11.69 14.08 5.24
N LEU A 192 12.01 13.81 3.97
CA LEU A 192 13.25 14.29 3.36
C LEU A 192 13.28 15.81 3.19
N GLN A 193 12.11 16.44 3.04
CA GLN A 193 11.98 17.90 2.97
C GLN A 193 12.03 18.54 4.36
N ASP A 194 11.46 17.86 5.36
CA ASP A 194 11.49 18.28 6.76
C ASP A 194 11.66 17.06 7.68
N ILE A 195 12.89 16.88 8.19
CA ILE A 195 13.26 15.74 9.04
C ILE A 195 12.53 15.71 10.39
N SER A 196 11.82 16.78 10.77
CA SER A 196 10.99 16.79 11.97
C SER A 196 9.67 16.04 11.79
N LEU A 197 9.27 15.76 10.55
CA LEU A 197 8.04 15.02 10.23
C LEU A 197 8.28 13.51 10.35
N ASP A 198 7.47 12.82 11.15
CA ASP A 198 7.60 11.36 11.35
C ASP A 198 6.78 10.56 10.32
N TRP A 199 7.47 10.03 9.31
CA TRP A 199 6.88 9.20 8.25
C TRP A 199 6.44 7.79 8.71
N LEU A 200 6.74 7.39 9.95
CA LEU A 200 6.19 6.17 10.55
C LEU A 200 4.72 6.34 10.97
N ASN A 201 4.25 7.60 11.05
CA ASN A 201 2.85 7.95 11.34
C ASN A 201 2.26 7.27 12.61
N PRO A 202 2.95 7.28 13.78
CA PRO A 202 2.54 6.50 14.95
C PRO A 202 1.19 6.93 15.56
N ALA A 203 0.76 8.17 15.33
CA ALA A 203 -0.49 8.75 15.87
C ALA A 203 -1.48 9.19 14.77
N LEU A 204 -1.31 8.70 13.54
CA LEU A 204 -2.16 9.10 12.41
C LEU A 204 -3.57 8.51 12.53
N LEU A 205 -3.67 7.23 12.87
CA LEU A 205 -4.91 6.49 13.06
C LEU A 205 -5.14 6.24 14.56
N PRO A 206 -6.40 6.21 15.02
CA PRO A 206 -6.76 5.96 16.41
C PRO A 206 -6.51 4.52 16.86
#